data_AF-A0A2I2MA86-F1
#
_entry.id   AF-A0A2I2MA86-F1
#
_cell.length_a   1.000
_cell.length_b   1.000
_cell.length_c   1.000
_cell.angle_alpha   90.00
_cell.angle_beta   90.00
_cell.angle_gamma   90.00
#
_symmetry.space_group_name_H-M   'P 1'
#
loop_
_entity.id
_entity.type
_entity.pdbx_description
1 polymer ?
#
loop_
_entity_poly.entity_id
_entity_poly.type
_entity_poly.pdbx_seq_one_letter_code
_entity_poly.pdbx_strand_id
1 'polypeptide(L)'
;MKGVLLWSSCLFMTACTSPQKKYKYTKQFTRYLTDIHNIKTTDLKNNMFYVLPVNECNTCLSTKLNLNILAKTKPTNLTVILIGLEEESVFKHQIKNLKHKKLFDNESSIYDYQTSVSKPLLIHFVNSEVINFFNISDTKVPEVYNFLNNE
;
A
#
# COMPACT_ATOMS: atom_id res chain seq x y z
N MET A 1 56.63 -6.85 -37.73
CA MET A 1 55.78 -6.15 -36.74
C MET A 1 54.50 -6.98 -36.56
N LYS A 2 54.34 -7.65 -35.41
CA LYS A 2 53.16 -8.47 -35.10
C LYS A 2 52.20 -7.61 -34.27
N GLY A 3 51.12 -7.12 -34.89
CA GLY A 3 50.06 -6.37 -34.22
C GLY A 3 49.03 -7.33 -33.65
N VAL A 4 48.95 -7.42 -32.32
CA VAL A 4 47.94 -8.18 -31.60
C VAL A 4 46.67 -7.32 -31.51
N LEU A 5 45.62 -7.72 -32.23
CA LEU A 5 44.28 -7.15 -32.10
C LEU A 5 43.60 -7.76 -30.88
N LEU A 6 43.64 -7.04 -29.76
CA LEU A 6 42.85 -7.32 -28.56
C LEU A 6 41.38 -7.01 -28.85
N TRP A 7 40.60 -8.04 -29.17
CA TRP A 7 39.14 -8.00 -29.11
C TRP A 7 38.72 -7.88 -27.65
N SER A 8 38.39 -6.65 -27.24
CA SER A 8 37.77 -6.39 -25.94
C SER A 8 36.29 -6.75 -26.03
N SER A 9 35.96 -7.97 -25.62
CA SER A 9 34.60 -8.43 -25.44
C SER A 9 33.91 -7.58 -24.37
N CYS A 10 33.11 -6.61 -24.79
CA CYS A 10 32.16 -5.94 -23.91
C CYS A 10 31.15 -6.96 -23.42
N LEU A 11 31.41 -7.52 -22.24
CA LEU A 11 30.44 -8.20 -21.42
C LEU A 11 29.37 -7.16 -21.04
N PHE A 12 28.27 -7.15 -21.80
CA PHE A 12 27.02 -6.55 -21.35
C PHE A 12 26.55 -7.32 -20.12
N MET A 13 26.93 -6.83 -18.94
CA MET A 13 26.23 -7.16 -17.70
C MET A 13 24.81 -6.61 -17.83
N THR A 14 23.94 -7.44 -18.42
CA THR A 14 22.51 -7.26 -18.31
C THR A 14 22.19 -7.40 -16.83
N ALA A 15 22.04 -6.26 -16.16
CA ALA A 15 21.47 -6.22 -14.84
C ALA A 15 20.09 -6.87 -14.96
N CYS A 16 19.96 -8.09 -14.44
CA CYS A 16 18.67 -8.71 -14.18
C CYS A 16 17.96 -7.85 -13.14
N THR A 17 17.31 -6.77 -13.58
CA THR A 17 16.28 -6.12 -12.79
C THR A 17 15.20 -7.18 -12.60
N SER A 18 15.09 -7.72 -11.38
CA SER A 18 13.98 -8.59 -11.02
C SER A 18 12.70 -7.88 -11.46
N PRO A 19 11.80 -8.53 -12.22
CA PRO A 19 10.58 -7.88 -12.66
C PRO A 19 9.84 -7.42 -11.40
N GLN A 20 9.66 -6.10 -11.26
CA GLN A 20 8.84 -5.53 -10.20
C GLN A 20 7.52 -6.29 -10.21
N LYS A 21 7.17 -6.90 -9.07
CA LYS A 21 5.89 -7.57 -8.93
C LYS A 21 4.81 -6.54 -9.21
N LYS A 22 4.12 -6.69 -10.35
CA LYS A 22 2.96 -5.87 -10.67
C LYS A 22 1.81 -6.29 -9.76
N TYR A 23 1.17 -5.33 -9.12
CA TYR A 23 -0.08 -5.60 -8.40
C TYR A 23 -1.16 -5.98 -9.41
N LYS A 24 -1.59 -7.25 -9.39
CA LYS A 24 -2.51 -7.81 -10.39
C LYS A 24 -3.86 -7.08 -10.43
N TYR A 25 -4.26 -6.45 -9.33
CA TYR A 25 -5.58 -5.85 -9.16
C TYR A 25 -5.59 -4.32 -9.25
N THR A 26 -4.56 -3.71 -9.86
CA THR A 26 -4.47 -2.24 -10.00
C THR A 26 -5.73 -1.64 -10.62
N LYS A 27 -6.25 -2.22 -11.71
CA LYS A 27 -7.46 -1.69 -12.37
C LYS A 27 -8.68 -1.72 -11.45
N GLN A 28 -8.86 -2.82 -10.73
CA GLN A 28 -9.94 -3.02 -9.77
C GLN A 28 -9.84 -2.04 -8.60
N PHE A 29 -8.64 -1.88 -8.06
CA PHE A 29 -8.38 -0.95 -6.96
C PHE A 29 -8.59 0.51 -7.38
N THR A 30 -8.13 0.89 -8.58
CA THR A 30 -8.40 2.23 -9.14
C THR A 30 -9.89 2.49 -9.31
N ARG A 31 -10.65 1.50 -9.82
CA ARG A 31 -12.11 1.61 -9.92
C ARG A 31 -12.75 1.78 -8.55
N TYR A 32 -12.36 0.98 -7.57
CA TYR A 32 -12.80 1.14 -6.18
C TYR A 32 -12.57 2.55 -5.63
N LEU A 33 -11.36 3.10 -5.83
CA LEU A 33 -11.04 4.47 -5.41
C LEU A 33 -11.90 5.53 -6.12
N THR A 34 -12.22 5.33 -7.40
CA THR A 34 -13.06 6.25 -8.17
C THR A 34 -14.53 6.14 -7.74
N ASP A 35 -15.07 4.93 -7.70
CA ASP A 35 -16.49 4.68 -7.54
C ASP A 35 -16.95 4.89 -6.08
N ILE A 36 -16.13 4.50 -5.10
CA ILE A 36 -16.46 4.59 -3.67
C ILE A 36 -15.93 5.88 -3.04
N HIS A 37 -14.70 6.28 -3.38
CA HIS A 37 -14.00 7.40 -2.72
C HIS A 37 -13.93 8.67 -3.57
N ASN A 38 -14.49 8.65 -4.79
CA ASN A 38 -14.46 9.79 -5.74
C ASN A 38 -13.05 10.31 -6.06
N ILE A 39 -12.03 9.44 -5.97
CA ILE A 39 -10.64 9.81 -6.30
C ILE A 39 -10.40 9.57 -7.79
N LYS A 40 -10.06 10.63 -8.51
CA LYS A 40 -9.77 10.55 -9.94
C LYS A 40 -8.38 9.95 -10.16
N THR A 41 -8.21 9.24 -11.27
CA THR A 41 -6.93 8.63 -11.67
C THR A 41 -5.80 9.65 -11.79
N THR A 42 -6.14 10.89 -12.16
CA THR A 42 -5.23 12.03 -12.27
C THR A 42 -4.62 12.46 -10.94
N ASP A 43 -5.29 12.13 -9.84
CA ASP A 43 -4.92 12.53 -8.48
C ASP A 43 -4.03 11.47 -7.82
N LEU A 44 -3.78 10.33 -8.49
CA LEU A 44 -2.93 9.25 -8.01
C LEU A 44 -1.43 9.50 -8.25
N LYS A 45 -1.03 10.74 -8.51
CA LYS A 45 0.37 11.10 -8.75
C LYS A 45 1.14 11.09 -7.44
N ASN A 46 1.91 10.02 -7.21
CA ASN A 46 2.71 9.80 -6.02
C ASN A 46 1.88 9.76 -4.73
N ASN A 47 0.95 8.81 -4.63
CA ASN A 47 0.09 8.62 -3.46
C ASN A 47 0.19 7.19 -2.93
N MET A 48 0.19 7.07 -1.60
CA MET A 48 0.14 5.80 -0.90
C MET A 48 -1.23 5.60 -0.27
N PHE A 49 -1.75 4.38 -0.37
CA PHE A 49 -3.00 3.95 0.26
C PHE A 49 -2.72 2.81 1.21
N TYR A 50 -3.07 3.00 2.48
CA TYR A 50 -3.04 1.96 3.50
C TYR A 50 -4.46 1.48 3.75
N VAL A 51 -4.82 0.37 3.15
CA VAL A 51 -6.12 -0.27 3.33
C VAL A 51 -6.08 -1.14 4.57
N LEU A 52 -6.91 -0.82 5.55
CA LEU A 52 -6.95 -1.47 6.85
C LEU A 52 -8.36 -1.99 7.12
N PRO A 53 -8.58 -3.30 7.01
CA PRO A 53 -9.76 -3.96 7.58
C PRO A 53 -9.83 -3.73 9.09
N VAL A 54 -10.94 -3.14 9.53
CA VAL A 54 -11.23 -2.86 10.95
C VAL A 54 -12.40 -3.71 11.43
N ASN A 55 -13.31 -4.09 10.53
CA ASN A 55 -14.26 -5.16 10.78
C ASN A 55 -13.54 -6.50 10.94
N GLU A 56 -14.17 -7.39 11.69
CA GLU A 56 -13.88 -8.81 11.89
C GLU A 56 -13.24 -9.24 13.22
N CYS A 57 -12.76 -8.33 14.08
CA CYS A 57 -12.15 -8.80 15.32
C CYS A 57 -11.85 -7.67 16.33
N ASN A 58 -12.73 -7.49 17.32
CA ASN A 58 -12.58 -6.51 18.40
C ASN A 58 -11.30 -6.72 19.25
N THR A 59 -10.59 -7.83 19.06
CA THR A 59 -9.34 -8.18 19.76
C THR A 59 -8.15 -8.37 18.82
N CYS A 60 -8.26 -8.10 17.51
CA CYS A 60 -7.20 -8.50 16.60
C CYS A 60 -5.94 -7.68 16.78
N LEU A 61 -4.91 -8.40 17.23
CA LEU A 61 -3.55 -7.90 17.40
C LEU A 61 -3.06 -7.22 16.12
N SER A 62 -3.39 -7.78 14.95
CA SER A 62 -3.03 -7.20 13.65
C SER A 62 -3.53 -5.76 13.49
N THR A 63 -4.83 -5.49 13.66
CA THR A 63 -5.39 -4.13 13.55
C THR A 63 -4.73 -3.17 14.53
N LYS A 64 -4.54 -3.60 15.79
CA LYS A 64 -3.84 -2.80 16.81
C LYS A 64 -2.39 -2.49 16.42
N LEU A 65 -1.65 -3.46 15.91
CA LEU A 65 -0.26 -3.27 15.45
C LEU A 65 -0.20 -2.29 14.29
N ASN A 66 -1.09 -2.44 13.30
CA ASN A 66 -1.19 -1.57 12.15
C ASN A 66 -1.54 -0.13 12.55
N LEU A 67 -2.53 0.07 13.43
CA LEU A 67 -2.87 1.40 13.94
C LEU A 67 -1.71 2.04 14.73
N ASN A 68 -0.97 1.25 15.50
CA ASN A 68 0.18 1.73 16.26
C ASN A 68 1.32 2.22 15.35
N ILE A 69 1.60 1.53 14.23
CA ILE A 69 2.62 2.01 13.29
C ILE A 69 2.12 3.26 12.56
N LEU A 70 0.86 3.29 12.12
CA LEU A 70 0.27 4.44 11.45
C LEU A 70 0.31 5.69 12.33
N ALA A 71 0.10 5.56 13.64
CA ALA A 71 0.20 6.68 14.58
C ALA A 71 1.62 7.26 14.72
N LYS A 72 2.66 6.45 14.46
CA LYS A 72 4.07 6.83 14.55
C LYS A 72 4.66 7.31 13.23
N THR A 73 4.11 6.84 12.10
CA THR A 73 4.53 7.25 10.76
C THR A 73 4.28 8.75 10.55
N LYS A 74 5.25 9.44 9.92
CA LYS A 74 5.12 10.86 9.56
C LYS A 74 3.95 11.04 8.59
N PRO A 75 3.14 12.11 8.72
CA PRO A 75 2.06 12.39 7.78
C PRO A 75 2.64 12.84 6.43
N THR A 76 2.91 11.87 5.55
CA THR A 76 3.33 12.09 4.16
C THR A 76 2.11 11.93 3.23
N ASN A 77 2.34 11.66 1.93
CA ASN A 77 1.36 11.31 0.88
C ASN A 77 0.59 9.99 1.14
N LEU A 78 0.33 9.66 2.40
CA LEU A 78 -0.36 8.47 2.86
C LEU A 78 -1.83 8.76 3.16
N THR A 79 -2.73 8.00 2.55
CA THR A 79 -4.15 7.95 2.88
C THR A 79 -4.49 6.60 3.49
N VAL A 80 -5.10 6.61 4.67
CA VAL A 80 -5.57 5.39 5.35
C VAL A 80 -7.03 5.15 4.97
N ILE A 81 -7.34 3.99 4.38
CA ILE A 81 -8.70 3.56 4.06
C ILE A 81 -9.12 2.53 5.10
N LEU A 82 -10.13 2.85 5.90
CA LEU A 82 -10.63 2.00 6.99
C LEU A 82 -11.86 1.25 6.50
N ILE A 83 -11.76 -0.09 6.45
CA ILE A 83 -12.82 -0.96 5.95
C ILE A 83 -13.65 -1.48 7.11
N GLY A 84 -14.98 -1.35 7.01
CA GLY A 84 -15.95 -1.85 7.98
C GLY A 84 -15.80 -1.26 9.39
N LEU A 85 -15.53 0.05 9.50
CA LEU A 85 -15.51 0.71 10.80
C LEU A 85 -16.93 0.88 11.34
N GLU A 86 -17.28 0.10 12.36
CA GLU A 86 -18.55 0.24 13.07
C GLU A 86 -18.55 1.42 14.06
N GLU A 87 -19.73 1.96 14.37
CA GLU A 87 -19.88 3.12 15.27
C GLU A 87 -19.30 2.88 16.67
N GLU A 88 -19.42 1.65 17.17
CA GLU A 88 -18.97 1.21 18.49
C GLU A 88 -17.58 0.55 18.49
N SER A 89 -16.80 0.70 17.41
CA SER A 89 -15.48 0.08 17.33
C SER A 89 -14.55 0.51 18.47
N VAL A 90 -13.93 -0.49 19.13
CA VAL A 90 -12.91 -0.28 20.19
C VAL A 90 -11.70 0.52 19.69
N PHE A 91 -11.48 0.55 18.38
CA PHE A 91 -10.36 1.25 17.74
C PHE A 91 -10.66 2.72 17.41
N LYS A 92 -11.89 3.20 17.63
CA LYS A 92 -12.35 4.54 17.25
C LYS A 92 -11.45 5.66 17.79
N HIS A 93 -11.01 5.55 19.05
CA HIS A 93 -10.10 6.54 19.64
C HIS A 93 -8.72 6.56 18.96
N GLN A 94 -8.14 5.39 18.68
CA GLN A 94 -6.85 5.29 18.00
C GLN A 94 -6.92 5.83 16.57
N ILE A 95 -7.99 5.49 15.86
CA ILE A 95 -8.28 5.97 14.49
C ILE A 95 -8.43 7.49 14.48
N LYS A 96 -9.14 8.07 15.45
CA LYS A 96 -9.32 9.52 15.57
C LYS A 96 -7.97 10.24 15.63
N ASN A 97 -7.01 9.67 16.35
CA ASN A 97 -5.69 10.25 16.60
C ASN A 97 -4.68 10.03 15.47
N LEU A 98 -5.03 9.30 14.40
CA LEU A 98 -4.18 9.21 13.22
C LEU A 98 -4.04 10.58 12.54
N LYS A 99 -2.80 10.95 12.21
CA LYS A 99 -2.42 12.21 11.56
C LYS A 99 -2.65 12.21 10.04
N HIS A 100 -2.85 11.02 9.45
CA HIS A 100 -3.00 10.82 8.01
C HIS A 100 -4.40 11.19 7.54
N LYS A 101 -4.55 11.46 6.24
CA LYS A 101 -5.87 11.51 5.59
C LYS A 101 -6.56 10.17 5.80
N LYS A 102 -7.83 10.20 6.19
CA LYS A 102 -8.66 9.02 6.43
C LYS A 102 -9.80 8.97 5.43
N LEU A 103 -10.05 7.78 4.91
CA LEU A 103 -11.23 7.43 4.13
C LEU A 103 -11.91 6.26 4.83
N PHE A 104 -13.23 6.19 4.71
CA PHE A 104 -14.04 5.19 5.38
C PHE A 104 -14.85 4.42 4.34
N ASP A 105 -14.80 3.10 4.43
CA ASP A 105 -15.61 2.17 3.65
C ASP A 105 -16.39 1.30 4.63
N ASN A 106 -17.43 1.88 5.24
CA ASN A 106 -18.19 1.25 6.31
C ASN A 106 -18.96 0.02 5.80
N GLU A 107 -19.37 0.03 4.54
CA GLU A 107 -20.10 -1.08 3.90
C GLU A 107 -19.17 -2.19 3.39
N SER A 108 -17.85 -2.01 3.51
CA SER A 108 -16.85 -2.96 3.01
C SER A 108 -16.96 -3.22 1.50
N SER A 109 -17.35 -2.20 0.74
CA SER A 109 -17.53 -2.23 -0.71
C SER A 109 -16.28 -2.71 -1.46
N ILE A 110 -15.09 -2.52 -0.88
CA ILE A 110 -13.83 -3.00 -1.49
C ILE A 110 -13.83 -4.49 -1.87
N TYR A 111 -14.59 -5.32 -1.14
CA TYR A 111 -14.65 -6.77 -1.40
C TYR A 111 -15.39 -7.10 -2.70
N ASP A 112 -16.28 -6.24 -3.18
CA ASP A 112 -17.00 -6.41 -4.45
C ASP A 112 -16.11 -6.17 -5.67
N TYR A 113 -15.01 -5.42 -5.50
CA TYR A 113 -14.09 -5.07 -6.59
C TYR A 113 -13.03 -6.15 -6.84
N GLN A 114 -13.01 -7.26 -6.10
CA GLN A 114 -12.03 -8.35 -6.27
C GLN A 114 -10.56 -7.87 -6.18
N THR A 115 -10.29 -6.95 -5.26
CA THR A 115 -8.95 -6.37 -5.02
C THR A 115 -7.98 -7.30 -4.28
N SER A 116 -8.45 -8.51 -3.94
CA SER A 116 -7.77 -9.49 -3.06
C SER A 116 -7.39 -8.96 -1.67
N VAL A 117 -8.04 -7.88 -1.21
CA VAL A 117 -7.87 -7.43 0.17
C VAL A 117 -8.52 -8.47 1.08
N SER A 118 -7.69 -9.10 1.92
CA SER A 118 -8.10 -9.98 3.02
C SER A 118 -7.29 -9.75 4.29
N LYS A 119 -6.29 -8.88 4.19
CA LYS A 119 -5.37 -8.41 5.24
C LYS A 119 -5.08 -6.95 4.95
N PRO A 120 -4.50 -6.20 5.90
CA PRO A 120 -4.07 -4.85 5.61
C PRO A 120 -3.14 -4.82 4.39
N LEU A 121 -3.30 -3.81 3.55
CA LEU A 121 -2.63 -3.69 2.26
C LEU A 121 -2.10 -2.27 2.10
N LEU A 122 -0.80 -2.14 1.86
CA LEU A 122 -0.19 -0.88 1.42
C LEU A 122 -0.03 -0.91 -0.10
N ILE A 123 -0.45 0.14 -0.78
CA ILE A 123 -0.27 0.33 -2.23
C ILE A 123 0.35 1.70 -2.47
N HIS A 124 1.41 1.77 -3.29
CA HIS A 124 2.06 3.01 -3.69
C HIS A 124 1.90 3.24 -5.18
N PHE A 125 1.20 4.31 -5.53
CA PHE A 125 1.04 4.79 -6.89
C PHE A 125 2.10 5.83 -7.23
N VAL A 126 2.79 5.68 -8.37
CA VAL A 126 3.61 6.71 -9.00
C VAL A 126 3.19 6.80 -10.46
N ASN A 127 2.88 8.02 -10.93
CA ASN A 127 2.38 8.26 -12.29
C ASN A 127 1.18 7.37 -12.67
N SER A 128 0.23 7.20 -11.74
CA SER A 128 -0.97 6.37 -11.91
C SER A 128 -0.70 4.86 -12.10
N GLU A 129 0.54 4.41 -11.87
CA GLU A 129 0.92 3.00 -11.83
C GLU A 129 1.29 2.56 -10.42
N VAL A 130 0.97 1.32 -10.05
CA VAL A 130 1.39 0.75 -8.77
C VAL A 130 2.83 0.27 -8.89
N ILE A 131 3.74 0.93 -8.16
CA ILE A 131 5.16 0.57 -8.15
C ILE A 131 5.53 -0.34 -6.97
N ASN A 132 4.85 -0.20 -5.83
CA ASN A 132 5.03 -1.03 -4.65
C ASN A 132 3.69 -1.46 -4.06
N PHE A 133 3.62 -2.68 -3.55
CA PHE A 133 2.49 -3.14 -2.75
C PHE A 133 2.91 -4.17 -1.69
N PHE A 134 2.24 -4.14 -0.54
CA PHE A 134 2.52 -5.03 0.58
C PHE A 134 1.22 -5.59 1.14
N ASN A 135 1.02 -6.91 1.04
CA ASN A 135 0.07 -7.62 1.89
C ASN A 135 0.70 -7.74 3.29
N ILE A 136 0.13 -7.05 4.26
CA ILE A 136 0.75 -6.82 5.57
C ILE A 136 0.27 -7.92 6.53
N SER A 137 1.11 -8.92 6.72
CA SER A 137 1.02 -9.81 7.89
C SER A 137 1.70 -9.17 9.09
N ASP A 138 1.40 -9.67 10.29
CA ASP A 138 2.01 -9.18 11.53
C ASP A 138 3.56 -9.16 11.47
N THR A 139 4.15 -10.15 10.81
CA THR A 139 5.61 -10.25 10.60
C THR A 139 6.18 -9.19 9.65
N LYS A 140 5.34 -8.57 8.80
CA LYS A 140 5.75 -7.54 7.84
C LYS A 140 5.49 -6.12 8.32
N VAL A 141 4.85 -5.95 9.47
CA VAL A 141 4.61 -4.62 10.07
C VAL A 141 5.90 -3.80 10.23
N PRO A 142 7.05 -4.36 10.68
CA PRO A 142 8.29 -3.60 10.76
C PRO A 142 8.86 -3.16 9.40
N GLU A 143 8.76 -4.03 8.38
CA GLU A 143 9.19 -3.73 7.01
C GLU A 143 8.39 -2.55 6.44
N VAL A 144 7.07 -2.59 6.60
CA VAL A 144 6.17 -1.52 6.15
C VAL A 144 6.43 -0.22 6.91
N TYR A 145 6.65 -0.28 8.22
CA TYR A 145 7.00 0.91 8.99
C TYR A 145 8.30 1.57 8.47
N ASN A 146 9.31 0.77 8.16
CA ASN A 146 10.57 1.30 7.60
C ASN A 146 10.35 1.89 6.21
N PHE A 147 9.58 1.23 5.35
CA PHE A 147 9.23 1.75 4.03
C PHE A 147 8.56 3.14 4.15
N LEU A 148 7.54 3.25 4.99
CA LEU A 148 6.78 4.49 5.18
C LEU A 148 7.59 5.66 5.80
N ASN A 149 8.74 5.41 6.41
CA ASN A 149 9.57 6.46 7.03
C ASN A 149 10.83 6.81 6.22
N ASN A 150 11.13 6.06 5.17
CA ASN A 150 12.30 6.25 4.30
C ASN A 150 11.93 6.73 2.88
N GLU A 151 10.63 6.84 2.57
CA GLU A 151 10.07 7.55 1.41
C GLU A 151 9.90 9.06 1.70
#